data_AF-A0A7X7GH19-F1
#
_entry.id   AF-A0A7X7GH19-F1
#
_cell.length_a   1.000
_cell.length_b   1.000
_cell.length_c   1.000
_cell.angle_alpha   90.00
_cell.angle_beta   90.00
_cell.angle_gamma   90.00
#
_symmetry.space_group_name_H-M   'P 1'
#
loop_
_entity.id
_entity.type
_entity.pdbx_description
1 polymer ?
#
loop_
_entity_poly.entity_id
_entity_poly.type
_entity_poly.pdbx_seq_one_letter_code
_entity_poly.pdbx_strand_id
1 'polypeptide(L)'
;MTVGAASTYEAWVTALRTWGRNPRHNLDGLPPLTADSFPPDTYQRLLTHLHNAQSAVMMRADEQYSRDMSRARDEHEMAQALLELRRACARRLQLIRHPGLPRELRQPLEEGVAEDIRQLQKQLEEGAVSGVVDIAARERHLLMVRRAQLTVLLDAEYPLERILDPTGSGCASAPNADTIGSAAPALPPTTGSARRRVVLD
;
A
#
# COMPACT_ATOMS: atom_id res chain seq x y z
N MET A 1 31.09 1.62 21.90
CA MET A 1 29.73 1.61 22.48
C MET A 1 28.76 1.08 21.42
N THR A 2 28.35 -0.19 21.49
CA THR A 2 27.67 -0.92 20.39
C THR A 2 26.32 -1.56 20.80
N VAL A 3 25.89 -1.37 22.05
CA VAL A 3 24.69 -2.03 22.61
C VAL A 3 23.40 -1.60 21.89
N GLY A 4 23.36 -0.39 21.34
CA GLY A 4 22.22 0.09 20.54
C GLY A 4 22.16 -0.53 19.13
N ALA A 5 23.29 -0.62 18.42
CA ALA A 5 23.31 -1.11 17.03
C ALA A 5 22.92 -2.59 16.92
N ALA A 6 23.39 -3.44 17.84
CA ALA A 6 22.97 -4.85 17.87
C ALA A 6 21.44 -4.98 18.05
N SER A 7 20.85 -4.20 18.97
CA SER A 7 19.41 -4.19 19.22
C SER A 7 18.60 -3.67 18.02
N THR A 8 19.09 -2.66 17.31
CA THR A 8 18.47 -2.11 16.09
C THR A 8 18.47 -3.13 14.96
N TYR A 9 19.61 -3.80 14.73
CA TYR A 9 19.74 -4.83 13.70
C TYR A 9 18.79 -6.00 13.97
N GLU A 10 18.77 -6.51 15.21
CA GLU A 10 17.91 -7.63 15.60
C GLU A 10 16.42 -7.30 15.46
N ALA A 11 16.00 -6.07 15.81
CA ALA A 11 14.62 -5.62 15.64
C ALA A 11 14.20 -5.67 14.16
N TRP A 12 15.04 -5.12 13.27
CA TRP A 12 14.80 -5.15 11.83
C TRP A 12 14.76 -6.57 11.26
N VAL A 13 15.74 -7.40 11.58
CA VAL A 13 15.80 -8.77 11.06
C VAL A 13 14.61 -9.61 11.54
N THR A 14 14.20 -9.44 12.80
CA THR A 14 13.05 -10.14 13.37
C THR A 14 11.75 -9.70 12.71
N ALA A 15 11.56 -8.40 12.51
CA ALA A 15 10.39 -7.86 11.82
C ALA A 15 10.34 -8.31 10.35
N LEU A 16 11.46 -8.21 9.61
CA LEU A 16 11.54 -8.64 8.20
C LEU A 16 11.25 -10.13 8.05
N ARG A 17 11.78 -10.97 8.94
CA ARG A 17 11.50 -12.41 8.94
C ARG A 17 10.04 -12.71 9.26
N THR A 18 9.44 -11.97 10.18
CA THR A 18 8.04 -12.16 10.59
C THR A 18 7.09 -11.67 9.51
N TRP A 19 7.32 -10.47 8.98
CA TRP A 19 6.60 -9.89 7.85
C TRP A 19 6.73 -10.73 6.59
N GLY A 20 7.93 -11.23 6.31
CA GLY A 20 8.18 -12.14 5.20
C GLY A 20 7.47 -13.48 5.34
N ARG A 21 6.90 -13.85 6.50
CA ARG A 21 6.01 -15.03 6.66
C ARG A 21 4.54 -14.64 6.70
N ASN A 22 4.23 -13.52 7.34
CA ASN A 22 2.90 -12.96 7.45
C ASN A 22 2.95 -11.50 7.00
N PRO A 23 2.58 -11.21 5.73
CA PRO A 23 2.62 -9.87 5.21
C PRO A 23 1.73 -8.89 5.95
N ARG A 24 0.79 -9.32 6.81
CA ARG A 24 -0.04 -8.44 7.66
C ARG A 24 0.67 -7.97 8.93
N HIS A 25 1.85 -8.50 9.22
CA HIS A 25 2.63 -8.06 10.39
C HIS A 25 2.91 -6.56 10.30
N ASN A 26 2.69 -5.85 11.41
CA ASN A 26 2.96 -4.42 11.46
C ASN A 26 4.47 -4.17 11.43
N LEU A 27 4.89 -3.18 10.65
CA LEU A 27 6.27 -2.70 10.59
C LEU A 27 6.46 -1.38 11.36
N ASP A 28 5.37 -0.78 11.86
CA ASP A 28 5.42 0.43 12.67
C ASP A 28 6.25 0.22 13.94
N GLY A 29 6.95 1.27 14.37
CA GLY A 29 7.79 1.23 15.56
C GLY A 29 9.17 0.63 15.35
N LEU A 30 9.54 0.26 14.11
CA LEU A 30 10.91 -0.09 13.78
C LEU A 30 11.86 1.10 14.00
N PRO A 31 13.03 0.88 14.62
CA PRO A 31 13.99 1.94 14.89
C PRO A 31 14.51 2.54 13.57
N PRO A 32 14.70 3.87 13.50
CA PRO A 32 15.22 4.50 12.30
C PRO A 32 16.65 4.05 12.03
N LEU A 33 16.94 3.78 10.76
CA LEU A 33 18.27 3.52 10.26
C LEU A 33 18.82 4.78 9.58
N THR A 34 20.13 4.93 9.67
CA THR A 34 20.97 5.87 8.92
C THR A 34 22.02 5.08 8.16
N ALA A 35 22.65 5.69 7.15
CA ALA A 35 23.73 5.06 6.40
C ALA A 35 24.89 4.59 7.32
N ASP A 36 25.14 5.30 8.42
CA ASP A 36 26.21 5.00 9.38
C ASP A 36 25.75 4.11 10.56
N SER A 37 24.52 3.57 10.52
CA SER A 37 23.98 2.76 11.62
C SER A 37 24.73 1.45 11.83
N PHE A 38 25.35 0.91 10.77
CA PHE A 38 26.06 -0.36 10.81
C PHE A 38 27.37 -0.31 10.00
N PRO A 39 28.35 -1.16 10.33
CA PRO A 39 29.46 -1.46 9.42
C PRO A 39 28.93 -1.98 8.07
N PRO A 40 29.67 -1.76 6.96
CA PRO A 40 29.23 -2.14 5.61
C PRO A 40 28.75 -3.60 5.48
N ASP A 41 29.46 -4.55 6.08
CA ASP A 41 29.08 -5.98 6.01
C ASP A 41 27.76 -6.29 6.71
N THR A 42 27.51 -5.69 7.87
CA THR A 42 26.26 -5.84 8.61
C THR A 42 25.10 -5.22 7.86
N TYR A 43 25.36 -4.08 7.21
CA TYR A 43 24.39 -3.39 6.38
C TYR A 43 24.01 -4.22 5.14
N GLN A 44 24.99 -4.84 4.46
CA GLN A 44 24.74 -5.76 3.35
C GLN A 44 23.89 -6.97 3.78
N ARG A 45 24.14 -7.55 4.95
CA ARG A 45 23.32 -8.66 5.49
C ARG A 45 21.88 -8.22 5.75
N LEU A 46 21.68 -7.00 6.26
CA LEU A 46 20.34 -6.44 6.43
C LEU A 46 19.61 -6.31 5.08
N LEU A 47 20.30 -5.81 4.05
CA LEU A 47 19.76 -5.73 2.69
C LEU A 47 19.37 -7.11 2.15
N THR A 48 20.17 -8.14 2.41
CA THR A 48 19.81 -9.53 2.09
C THR A 48 18.54 -9.97 2.81
N HIS A 49 18.38 -9.64 4.10
CA HIS A 49 17.14 -9.94 4.82
C HIS A 49 15.93 -9.21 4.25
N LEU A 50 16.09 -7.95 3.84
CA LEU A 50 15.04 -7.16 3.20
C LEU A 50 14.63 -7.77 1.86
N HIS A 51 15.59 -8.10 1.00
CA HIS A 51 15.33 -8.73 -0.28
C HIS A 51 14.64 -10.09 -0.11
N ASN A 52 15.14 -10.94 0.80
CA ASN A 52 14.53 -12.25 1.07
C ASN A 52 13.09 -12.12 1.57
N ALA A 53 12.81 -11.12 2.40
CA ALA A 53 11.46 -10.85 2.88
C ALA A 53 10.54 -10.43 1.72
N GLN A 54 10.98 -9.50 0.87
CA GLN A 54 10.26 -9.05 -0.33
C GLN A 54 9.93 -10.22 -1.26
N SER A 55 10.92 -11.03 -1.58
CA SER A 55 10.77 -12.20 -2.45
C SER A 55 9.84 -13.24 -1.83
N ALA A 56 9.91 -13.48 -0.52
CA ALA A 56 9.02 -14.42 0.16
C ALA A 56 7.55 -14.00 0.15
N VAL A 57 7.26 -12.69 0.22
CA VAL A 57 5.90 -12.17 0.07
C VAL A 57 5.41 -12.38 -1.36
N MET A 58 6.24 -12.06 -2.36
CA MET A 58 5.85 -12.16 -3.75
C MET A 58 5.67 -13.60 -4.22
N MET A 59 6.55 -14.53 -3.83
CA MET A 59 6.41 -15.96 -4.14
C MET A 59 5.10 -16.53 -3.61
N ARG A 60 4.73 -16.21 -2.35
CA ARG A 60 3.45 -16.68 -1.79
C ARG A 60 2.25 -16.08 -2.49
N ALA A 61 2.33 -14.80 -2.86
CA ALA A 61 1.27 -14.12 -3.59
C ALA A 61 1.07 -14.72 -4.99
N ASP A 62 2.17 -15.05 -5.68
CA ASP A 62 2.14 -15.69 -6.99
C ASP A 62 1.57 -17.11 -6.93
N GLU A 63 2.00 -17.92 -5.95
CA GLU A 63 1.42 -19.24 -5.70
C GLU A 63 -0.08 -19.15 -5.38
N GLN A 64 -0.49 -18.18 -4.56
CA GLN A 64 -1.88 -17.98 -4.20
C GLN A 64 -2.71 -17.55 -5.41
N TYR A 65 -2.21 -16.57 -6.18
CA TYR A 65 -2.83 -16.10 -7.41
C TYR A 65 -3.03 -17.25 -8.41
N SER A 66 -1.99 -18.05 -8.67
CA SER A 66 -2.08 -19.19 -9.58
C SER A 66 -3.11 -20.23 -9.11
N ARG A 67 -3.15 -20.51 -7.80
CA ARG A 67 -4.14 -21.43 -7.21
C ARG A 67 -5.57 -20.89 -7.33
N ASP A 68 -5.79 -19.62 -7.03
CA ASP A 68 -7.12 -19.01 -7.05
C ASP A 68 -7.62 -18.86 -8.49
N MET A 69 -6.76 -18.42 -9.40
CA MET A 69 -7.10 -18.27 -10.81
C MET A 69 -7.45 -19.61 -11.48
N SER A 70 -6.76 -20.71 -11.12
CA SER A 70 -7.09 -22.05 -11.65
C SER A 70 -8.37 -22.65 -11.08
N ARG A 71 -8.85 -22.16 -9.93
CA ARG A 71 -10.08 -22.62 -9.26
C ARG A 71 -11.28 -21.73 -9.53
N ALA A 72 -11.05 -20.51 -10.01
CA ALA A 72 -12.07 -19.52 -10.24
C ALA A 72 -13.13 -20.02 -11.22
N ARG A 73 -14.40 -19.95 -10.83
CA ARG A 73 -15.57 -20.37 -11.61
C ARG A 73 -16.25 -19.21 -12.33
N ASP A 74 -16.02 -18.00 -11.85
CA ASP A 74 -16.62 -16.78 -12.37
C ASP A 74 -15.65 -15.59 -12.35
N GLU A 75 -16.08 -14.49 -12.97
CA GLU A 75 -15.31 -13.25 -13.06
C GLU A 75 -15.06 -12.60 -11.69
N HIS A 76 -15.91 -12.85 -10.69
CA HIS A 76 -15.76 -12.28 -9.36
C HIS A 76 -14.60 -12.93 -8.61
N GLU A 77 -14.49 -14.26 -8.66
CA GLU A 77 -13.38 -15.01 -8.07
C GLU A 77 -12.04 -14.66 -8.75
N MET A 78 -12.03 -14.49 -10.08
CA MET A 78 -10.85 -14.00 -10.82
C MET A 78 -10.45 -12.58 -10.39
N ALA A 79 -11.43 -11.67 -10.29
CA ALA A 79 -11.18 -10.31 -9.82
C ALA A 79 -10.63 -10.29 -8.39
N GLN A 80 -11.14 -11.15 -7.51
CA GLN A 80 -10.64 -11.27 -6.14
C GLN A 80 -9.17 -11.72 -6.12
N ALA A 81 -8.79 -12.71 -6.93
CA ALA A 81 -7.40 -13.16 -7.05
C ALA A 81 -6.45 -12.03 -7.47
N LEU A 82 -6.86 -11.22 -8.46
CA LEU A 82 -6.11 -10.04 -8.89
C LEU A 82 -6.00 -8.96 -7.80
N LEU A 83 -7.05 -8.77 -7.00
CA LEU A 83 -7.03 -7.82 -5.88
C LEU A 83 -6.10 -8.28 -4.74
N GLU A 84 -6.03 -9.57 -4.44
CA GLU A 84 -5.06 -10.11 -3.46
C GLU A 84 -3.61 -9.94 -3.96
N LEU A 85 -3.37 -10.17 -5.25
CA LEU A 85 -2.07 -9.89 -5.87
C LEU A 85 -1.71 -8.40 -5.76
N ARG A 86 -2.67 -7.50 -6.01
CA ARG A 86 -2.51 -6.05 -5.83
C ARG A 86 -2.17 -5.67 -4.39
N ARG A 87 -2.81 -6.31 -3.40
CA ARG A 87 -2.49 -6.10 -1.98
C ARG A 87 -1.06 -6.53 -1.65
N ALA A 88 -0.58 -7.63 -2.22
CA ALA A 88 0.80 -8.06 -2.03
C ALA A 88 1.79 -7.01 -2.58
N CYS A 89 1.57 -6.50 -3.78
CA CYS A 89 2.37 -5.40 -4.34
C CYS A 89 2.34 -4.14 -3.44
N ALA A 90 1.16 -3.77 -2.91
CA ALA A 90 1.04 -2.65 -1.99
C ALA A 90 1.83 -2.85 -0.69
N ARG A 91 1.86 -4.08 -0.14
CA ARG A 91 2.69 -4.40 1.04
C ARG A 91 4.19 -4.27 0.74
N ARG A 92 4.62 -4.70 -0.44
CA ARG A 92 6.03 -4.54 -0.88
C ARG A 92 6.43 -3.06 -0.93
N LEU A 93 5.57 -2.21 -1.49
CA LEU A 93 5.76 -0.76 -1.54
C LEU A 93 5.76 -0.12 -0.14
N GLN A 94 4.90 -0.58 0.77
CA GLN A 94 4.89 -0.06 2.14
C GLN A 94 6.21 -0.33 2.89
N LEU A 95 6.80 -1.52 2.73
CA LEU A 95 8.08 -1.85 3.35
C LEU A 95 9.22 -0.98 2.83
N ILE A 96 9.33 -0.78 1.51
CA ILE A 96 10.42 0.04 0.92
C ILE A 96 10.22 1.54 1.17
N ARG A 97 8.97 2.00 1.33
CA ARG A 97 8.65 3.40 1.69
C ARG A 97 8.75 3.67 3.19
N HIS A 98 9.06 2.66 4.01
CA HIS A 98 9.08 2.77 5.46
C HIS A 98 10.03 3.90 5.94
N PRO A 99 9.58 4.81 6.82
CA PRO A 99 10.36 6.00 7.22
C PRO A 99 11.64 5.64 7.98
N GLY A 100 11.69 4.46 8.58
CA GLY A 100 12.88 3.93 9.22
C GLY A 100 14.00 3.48 8.27
N LEU A 101 13.78 3.47 6.95
CA LEU A 101 14.83 3.19 5.96
C LEU A 101 15.52 4.49 5.49
N PRO A 102 16.85 4.49 5.30
CA PRO A 102 17.57 5.64 4.78
C PRO A 102 17.11 5.99 3.37
N ARG A 103 17.02 7.28 3.06
CA ARG A 103 16.47 7.77 1.78
C ARG A 103 17.27 7.22 0.59
N GLU A 104 18.58 7.08 0.77
CA GLU A 104 19.54 6.57 -0.20
C GLU A 104 19.25 5.12 -0.59
N LEU A 105 18.62 4.35 0.30
CA LEU A 105 18.16 2.99 0.01
C LEU A 105 16.75 2.95 -0.56
N ARG A 106 15.86 3.83 -0.09
CA ARG A 106 14.45 3.80 -0.48
C ARG A 106 14.29 3.96 -1.99
N GLN A 107 15.02 4.89 -2.60
CA GLN A 107 14.91 5.16 -4.03
C GLN A 107 15.24 3.94 -4.92
N PRO A 108 16.44 3.31 -4.86
CA PRO A 108 16.75 2.17 -5.73
C PRO A 108 15.86 0.95 -5.44
N LEU A 109 15.44 0.76 -4.19
CA LEU A 109 14.49 -0.31 -3.83
C LEU A 109 13.10 -0.05 -4.41
N GLU A 110 12.65 1.21 -4.37
CA GLU A 110 11.37 1.63 -4.95
C GLU A 110 11.35 1.50 -6.46
N GLU A 111 12.43 1.90 -7.14
CA GLU A 111 12.58 1.70 -8.59
C GLU A 111 12.53 0.21 -8.96
N GLY A 112 13.20 -0.66 -8.19
CA GLY A 112 13.16 -2.11 -8.41
C GLY A 112 11.76 -2.70 -8.23
N VAL A 113 11.06 -2.36 -7.15
CA VAL A 113 9.69 -2.84 -6.92
C VAL A 113 8.71 -2.27 -7.96
N ALA A 114 8.92 -1.02 -8.40
CA ALA A 114 8.12 -0.41 -9.45
C ALA A 114 8.29 -1.13 -10.78
N GLU A 115 9.51 -1.54 -11.13
CA GLU A 115 9.77 -2.32 -12.33
C GLU A 115 9.12 -3.71 -12.27
N ASP A 116 9.25 -4.41 -11.14
CA ASP A 116 8.56 -5.69 -10.94
C ASP A 116 7.04 -5.56 -11.12
N ILE A 117 6.44 -4.49 -10.60
CA ILE A 117 5.00 -4.23 -10.72
C ILE A 117 4.62 -3.97 -12.18
N ARG A 118 5.41 -3.20 -12.92
CA ARG A 118 5.19 -2.96 -14.35
C ARG A 118 5.31 -4.24 -15.17
N GLN A 119 6.32 -5.06 -14.89
CA GLN A 119 6.51 -6.34 -15.57
C GLN A 119 5.35 -7.31 -15.27
N LEU A 120 4.92 -7.39 -14.02
CA LEU A 120 3.79 -8.23 -13.62
C LEU A 120 2.48 -7.79 -14.28
N GLN A 121 2.21 -6.48 -14.34
CA GLN A 121 1.05 -5.95 -15.07
C GLN A 121 1.08 -6.37 -16.55
N LYS A 122 2.24 -6.24 -17.20
CA LYS A 122 2.41 -6.66 -18.60
C LYS A 122 2.15 -8.16 -18.78
N GLN A 123 2.67 -9.01 -17.89
CA GLN A 123 2.44 -10.45 -17.93
C GLN A 123 0.96 -10.82 -17.74
N LEU A 124 0.24 -10.12 -16.86
CA LEU A 124 -1.20 -10.31 -16.68
C LEU A 124 -1.99 -9.93 -17.94
N GLU A 125 -1.64 -8.82 -18.58
CA GLU A 125 -2.27 -8.37 -19.82
C GLU A 125 -1.98 -9.32 -20.99
N GLU A 126 -0.74 -9.80 -21.12
CA GLU A 126 -0.36 -10.80 -22.12
C GLU A 126 -1.09 -12.14 -21.88
N GLY A 127 -1.18 -12.57 -20.61
CA GLY A 127 -1.92 -13.76 -20.20
C GLY A 127 -3.41 -13.68 -20.50
N ALA A 128 -4.05 -12.52 -20.27
CA ALA A 128 -5.46 -12.27 -20.58
C ALA A 128 -5.77 -12.35 -22.09
N VAL A 129 -4.77 -12.07 -22.92
CA VAL A 129 -4.85 -12.11 -24.38
C VAL A 129 -4.57 -13.50 -24.94
N SER A 130 -3.67 -14.22 -24.30
CA SER A 130 -3.18 -15.52 -24.76
C SER A 130 -4.24 -16.61 -24.56
N GLY A 131 -4.51 -17.39 -25.62
CA GLY A 131 -5.37 -18.57 -25.54
C GLY A 131 -6.89 -18.33 -25.59
N VAL A 132 -7.36 -17.07 -25.60
CA VAL A 132 -8.79 -16.76 -25.75
C VAL A 132 -9.10 -16.44 -27.21
N VAL A 133 -9.79 -17.35 -27.90
CA VAL A 133 -10.18 -17.20 -29.32
C VAL A 133 -11.34 -16.22 -29.50
N ASP A 134 -12.24 -16.13 -28.53
CA ASP A 134 -13.39 -15.21 -28.57
C ASP A 134 -12.98 -13.78 -28.18
N ILE A 135 -13.25 -12.82 -29.07
CA ILE A 135 -12.92 -11.41 -28.90
C ILE A 135 -13.66 -10.82 -27.68
N ALA A 136 -14.94 -11.16 -27.49
CA ALA A 136 -15.74 -10.62 -26.39
C ALA A 136 -15.28 -11.15 -25.02
N ALA A 137 -14.92 -12.44 -24.92
CA ALA A 137 -14.31 -13.00 -23.72
C ALA A 137 -12.93 -12.37 -23.43
N ARG A 138 -12.11 -12.15 -24.46
CA ARG A 138 -10.80 -11.51 -24.33
C ARG A 138 -10.91 -10.07 -23.82
N GLU A 139 -11.83 -9.28 -24.37
CA GLU A 139 -12.07 -7.91 -23.93
C GLU A 139 -12.54 -7.84 -22.47
N ARG A 140 -13.45 -8.73 -22.06
CA ARG A 140 -13.91 -8.82 -20.67
C ARG A 140 -12.76 -9.14 -19.71
N HIS A 141 -11.90 -10.10 -20.07
CA HIS A 141 -10.73 -10.45 -19.26
C HIS A 141 -9.75 -9.29 -19.13
N LEU A 142 -9.48 -8.57 -20.24
CA LEU A 142 -8.63 -7.38 -20.22
C LEU A 142 -9.21 -6.26 -19.36
N LEU A 143 -10.53 -6.01 -19.43
CA LEU A 143 -11.19 -5.02 -18.59
C LEU A 143 -11.07 -5.38 -17.10
N MET A 144 -11.14 -6.66 -16.76
CA MET A 144 -10.95 -7.14 -15.39
C MET A 144 -9.53 -6.86 -14.88
N VAL A 145 -8.51 -7.23 -15.67
CA VAL A 145 -7.10 -6.96 -15.34
C VAL A 145 -6.84 -5.45 -15.21
N ARG A 146 -7.42 -4.64 -16.10
CA ARG A 146 -7.31 -3.17 -16.05
C ARG A 146 -8.05 -2.56 -14.86
N ARG A 147 -9.14 -3.17 -14.40
CA ARG A 147 -9.83 -2.71 -13.17
C ARG A 147 -8.99 -3.01 -11.92
N ALA A 148 -8.21 -4.08 -11.93
CA ALA A 148 -7.27 -4.45 -10.89
C ALA A 148 -5.84 -3.92 -11.14
N GLN A 149 -5.69 -2.86 -11.94
CA GLN A 149 -4.39 -2.36 -12.40
C GLN A 149 -3.39 -2.16 -11.25
N LEU A 150 -2.26 -2.85 -11.37
CA LEU A 150 -1.20 -2.86 -10.37
C LEU A 150 -0.37 -1.57 -10.42
N THR A 151 -0.20 -0.98 -11.61
CA THR A 151 0.60 0.23 -11.82
C THR A 151 0.02 1.47 -11.15
N VAL A 152 -1.28 1.48 -10.83
CA VAL A 152 -1.92 2.55 -10.05
C VAL A 152 -1.28 2.70 -8.66
N LEU A 153 -0.69 1.64 -8.11
CA LEU A 153 0.01 1.68 -6.83
C LEU A 153 1.29 2.53 -6.84
N LEU A 154 1.84 2.79 -8.03
CA LEU A 154 3.09 3.53 -8.21
C LEU A 154 2.88 5.04 -8.18
N ASP A 155 1.62 5.49 -8.28
CA ASP A 155 1.28 6.90 -8.15
C ASP A 155 1.60 7.39 -6.73
N ALA A 156 2.24 8.54 -6.63
CA ALA A 156 2.67 9.14 -5.37
C ALA A 156 1.48 9.50 -4.48
N GLU A 157 0.34 9.85 -5.08
CA GLU A 157 -0.88 10.21 -4.37
C GLU A 157 -1.75 9.00 -4.01
N TYR A 158 -1.35 7.79 -4.40
CA TYR A 158 -2.14 6.59 -4.15
C TYR A 158 -2.05 6.17 -2.67
N PRO A 159 -3.17 6.16 -1.92
CA PRO A 159 -3.17 5.79 -0.50
C PRO A 159 -3.05 4.27 -0.35
N LEU A 160 -1.82 3.77 -0.19
CA LEU A 160 -1.54 2.33 0.01
C LEU A 160 -2.31 1.80 1.22
N GLU A 161 -2.42 2.60 2.28
CA GLU A 161 -3.09 2.28 3.54
C GLU A 161 -4.55 1.88 3.32
N ARG A 162 -5.24 2.52 2.35
CA ARG A 162 -6.64 2.23 2.03
C ARG A 162 -6.86 0.82 1.46
N ILE A 163 -5.87 0.28 0.75
CA ILE A 163 -5.91 -1.10 0.26
C ILE A 163 -5.57 -2.09 1.39
N LEU A 164 -4.64 -1.69 2.26
CA LEU A 164 -4.05 -2.56 3.26
C LEU A 164 -4.89 -2.68 4.54
N ASP A 165 -5.69 -1.66 4.85
CA ASP A 165 -6.54 -1.62 6.03
C ASP A 165 -7.97 -1.16 5.68
N PRO A 166 -8.81 -2.04 5.10
CA PRO A 166 -10.16 -1.68 4.67
C PRO A 166 -11.13 -1.40 5.82
N THR A 167 -10.75 -1.70 7.06
CA THR A 167 -11.57 -1.55 8.28
C THR A 167 -11.20 -0.35 9.14
N GLY A 168 -10.16 0.42 8.80
CA GLY A 168 -9.78 1.61 9.53
C GLY A 168 -9.53 1.34 11.02
N SER A 169 -8.54 0.50 11.34
CA SER A 169 -8.01 0.42 12.70
C SER A 169 -6.75 1.29 12.86
N GLY A 170 -6.61 2.30 12.01
CA GLY A 170 -5.68 3.41 12.21
C GLY A 170 -6.35 4.47 13.07
N CYS A 171 -5.85 4.62 14.30
CA CYS A 171 -6.11 5.78 15.15
C CYS A 171 -5.91 7.06 14.31
N ALA A 172 -7.01 7.66 13.85
CA ALA A 172 -6.99 9.02 13.35
C ALA A 172 -6.64 9.91 14.55
N SER A 173 -5.35 10.22 14.70
CA SER A 173 -4.94 11.37 15.50
C SER A 173 -5.59 12.57 14.83
N ALA A 174 -6.67 13.06 15.43
CA ALA A 174 -7.26 14.33 15.08
C ALA A 174 -6.15 15.40 15.13
N PRO A 175 -6.01 16.26 14.11
CA PRO A 175 -5.14 17.40 14.25
C PRO A 175 -5.67 18.28 15.38
N ASN A 176 -4.84 18.49 16.41
CA ASN A 176 -5.11 19.38 17.53
C ASN A 176 -5.56 20.75 16.99
N ALA A 177 -6.84 21.05 17.18
CA ALA A 177 -7.36 22.40 17.05
C ALA A 177 -6.95 23.16 18.32
N ASP A 178 -5.72 23.67 18.35
CA ASP A 178 -5.39 24.72 19.30
C ASP A 178 -4.39 25.71 18.71
N THR A 179 -4.72 26.99 18.88
CA THR A 179 -3.98 28.20 18.47
C THR A 179 -4.23 28.67 17.03
N ILE A 180 -5.14 29.63 16.83
CA ILE A 180 -4.79 31.06 16.63
C ILE A 180 -5.97 31.90 17.15
N GLY A 181 -5.65 32.87 18.01
CA GLY A 181 -6.62 33.74 18.68
C GLY A 181 -7.25 34.82 17.80
N SER A 182 -8.38 35.30 18.31
CA SER A 182 -8.87 36.68 18.33
C SER A 182 -8.89 37.49 17.03
N ALA A 183 -10.09 37.67 16.49
CA ALA A 183 -10.59 39.00 16.11
C ALA A 183 -12.12 38.96 15.89
N ALA A 184 -12.87 39.62 16.78
CA ALA A 184 -14.21 40.11 16.47
C ALA A 184 -14.11 41.29 15.48
N PRO A 185 -15.16 41.61 14.70
CA PRO A 185 -16.19 42.46 15.27
C PRO A 185 -17.64 42.10 14.89
N ALA A 186 -18.52 42.68 15.72
CA ALA A 186 -19.97 42.64 15.75
C ALA A 186 -20.69 43.04 14.45
N LEU A 187 -21.93 42.56 14.29
CA LEU A 187 -23.11 43.27 13.74
C LEU A 187 -24.42 42.57 14.25
N PRO A 188 -25.57 43.28 14.31
CA PRO A 188 -26.55 43.23 15.42
C PRO A 188 -27.76 42.29 15.23
N PRO A 189 -28.58 42.07 16.28
CA PRO A 189 -29.80 41.26 16.19
C PRO A 189 -30.95 42.03 15.55
N THR A 190 -31.59 41.43 14.53
CA THR A 190 -32.87 41.91 14.01
C THR A 190 -34.00 41.15 14.70
N THR A 191 -34.64 41.82 15.66
CA THR A 191 -35.98 41.47 16.13
C THR A 191 -37.00 42.13 15.21
N GLY A 192 -38.05 41.40 14.80
CA GLY A 192 -39.32 42.06 14.48
C GLY A 192 -40.11 41.55 13.28
N SER A 193 -41.17 40.81 13.61
CA SER A 193 -42.54 41.05 13.20
C SER A 193 -43.06 40.55 11.83
N ALA A 194 -44.02 39.63 11.99
CA ALA A 194 -44.98 39.09 11.04
C ALA A 194 -45.74 40.11 10.18
N ARG A 195 -46.03 39.75 8.92
CA ARG A 195 -47.30 40.06 8.21
C ARG A 195 -47.71 38.98 7.20
N ARG A 196 -48.84 38.32 7.53
CA ARG A 196 -49.98 37.82 6.73
C ARG A 196 -49.89 37.61 5.19
N ARG A 197 -50.24 36.36 4.79
CA ARG A 197 -51.38 35.90 3.95
C ARG A 197 -51.72 36.64 2.64
N VAL A 198 -51.72 35.88 1.53
CA VAL A 198 -52.74 35.90 0.45
C VAL A 198 -52.94 34.45 -0.04
N VAL A 199 -54.17 34.12 -0.45
CA VAL A 199 -54.78 32.80 -0.74
C VAL A 199 -55.22 32.74 -2.22
N LEU A 200 -55.52 31.52 -2.71
CA LEU A 200 -56.24 31.10 -3.93
C LEU A 200 -55.39 31.01 -5.22
N ASP A 201 -55.50 29.97 -6.06
CA ASP A 201 -56.58 28.99 -6.30
C ASP A 201 -56.05 27.55 -6.34
#